data_AF-A0A661AYP0-F1
#
_entry.id   AF-A0A661AYP0-F1
#
_cell.length_a   1.000
_cell.length_b   1.000
_cell.length_c   1.000
_cell.angle_alpha   90.00
_cell.angle_beta   90.00
_cell.angle_gamma   90.00
#
_symmetry.space_group_name_H-M   'P 1'
#
loop_
_entity.id
_entity.type
_entity.pdbx_description
1 polymer ?
#
loop_
_entity_poly.entity_id
_entity_poly.type
_entity_poly.pdbx_seq_one_letter_code
_entity_poly.pdbx_strand_id
1 'polypeptide(L)'
;QANGIPVIASKIGGLPESVGDGGILIDDYKNPQKWINTIRELLNSKTLMDKLSEKALKRSKKFDAKYSYEKLKHLIKQKLNLEI
;
A
#
# COMPACT_ATOMS: atom_id res chain seq x y z
N GLN A 1 -0.88 -1.64 6.49
CA GLN A 1 -0.51 -2.74 5.58
C GLN A 1 0.65 -3.61 6.08
N ALA A 2 1.72 -3.07 6.69
CA ALA A 2 2.87 -3.89 7.15
C ALA A 2 2.54 -4.99 8.17
N ASN A 3 1.49 -4.81 8.98
CA ASN A 3 1.00 -5.83 9.93
C ASN A 3 -0.03 -6.80 9.32
N GLY A 4 -0.16 -6.84 7.99
CA GLY A 4 -1.21 -7.63 7.31
C GLY A 4 -2.62 -7.09 7.48
N ILE A 5 -2.77 -5.87 7.98
CA ILE A 5 -4.08 -5.22 8.04
C ILE A 5 -4.34 -4.49 6.71
N PRO A 6 -5.38 -4.86 5.95
CA PRO A 6 -5.79 -4.14 4.74
C PRO A 6 -6.15 -2.69 5.04
N VAL A 7 -5.92 -1.80 4.07
CA VAL A 7 -6.24 -0.37 4.20
C VAL A 7 -7.33 -0.02 3.20
N ILE A 8 -8.35 0.72 3.65
CA ILE A 8 -9.32 1.39 2.79
C ILE A 8 -8.88 2.86 2.70
N ALA A 9 -8.67 3.38 1.50
CA ALA A 9 -8.17 4.73 1.29
C ALA A 9 -8.79 5.40 0.06
N SER A 10 -8.72 6.73 -0.02
CA SER A 10 -9.06 7.49 -1.24
C SER A 10 -8.05 7.22 -2.36
N LYS A 11 -8.51 7.16 -3.60
CA LYS A 11 -7.64 6.97 -4.78
C LYS A 11 -7.05 8.29 -5.30
N ILE A 12 -6.31 9.00 -4.45
CA ILE A 12 -5.67 10.28 -4.78
C ILE A 12 -4.25 10.35 -4.23
N GLY A 13 -3.42 11.22 -4.82
CA GLY A 13 -2.03 11.44 -4.37
C GLY A 13 -1.21 10.15 -4.44
N GLY A 14 -0.35 9.92 -3.46
CA GLY A 14 0.51 8.74 -3.36
C GLY A 14 -0.17 7.47 -2.79
N LEU A 15 -1.48 7.52 -2.50
CA LEU A 15 -2.21 6.41 -1.90
C LEU A 15 -2.38 5.23 -2.87
N PRO A 16 -2.68 5.42 -4.18
CA PRO A 16 -2.68 4.32 -5.14
C PRO A 16 -1.35 3.57 -5.19
N GLU A 17 -0.23 4.29 -5.11
CA GLU A 17 1.13 3.75 -5.10
C GLU A 17 1.44 3.06 -3.78
N SER A 18 1.01 3.59 -2.64
CA SER A 18 1.24 2.97 -1.33
C SER A 18 0.37 1.72 -1.15
N VAL A 19 -0.95 1.83 -1.35
CA VAL A 19 -1.95 0.78 -1.06
C VAL A 19 -1.99 -0.31 -2.13
N GLY A 20 -1.95 0.10 -3.40
CA GLY A 20 -2.17 -0.73 -4.59
C GLY A 20 -3.19 -1.85 -4.40
N ASP A 21 -2.77 -3.10 -4.63
CA ASP A 21 -3.64 -4.27 -4.59
C ASP A 21 -3.77 -4.92 -3.19
N GLY A 22 -3.11 -4.36 -2.17
CA GLY A 22 -3.16 -4.82 -0.78
C GLY A 22 -4.26 -4.15 0.06
N GLY A 23 -5.17 -3.44 -0.59
CA GLY A 23 -6.25 -2.71 0.07
C GLY A 23 -7.33 -2.31 -0.93
N ILE A 24 -8.24 -1.43 -0.51
CA ILE A 24 -9.34 -0.96 -1.33
C ILE A 24 -9.18 0.55 -1.52
N LEU A 25 -9.22 0.98 -2.78
CA LEU A 25 -9.11 2.38 -3.17
C LEU A 25 -10.48 2.89 -3.63
N ILE A 26 -10.97 3.96 -2.98
CA ILE A 26 -12.25 4.59 -3.27
C ILE A 26 -12.02 5.79 -4.20
N ASP A 27 -12.53 5.72 -5.43
CA ASP A 27 -12.52 6.83 -6.40
C ASP A 27 -13.42 7.99 -5.94
N ASP A 28 -14.66 7.70 -5.56
CA ASP A 28 -15.64 8.68 -5.06
C ASP A 28 -15.50 8.85 -3.53
N TYR A 29 -14.33 9.31 -3.10
CA TYR A 29 -13.96 9.37 -1.68
C TYR A 29 -14.67 10.49 -0.91
N LYS A 30 -15.32 11.43 -1.61
CA LYS A 30 -16.15 12.48 -0.98
C LYS A 30 -17.55 11.98 -0.62
N ASN A 31 -17.95 10.81 -1.11
CA ASN A 31 -19.23 10.19 -0.83
C ASN A 31 -19.14 9.25 0.39
N PRO A 32 -19.74 9.60 1.55
CA PRO A 32 -19.71 8.76 2.74
C PRO A 32 -20.27 7.36 2.53
N GLN A 33 -21.24 7.20 1.62
CA GLN A 33 -21.86 5.91 1.37
C GLN A 33 -20.87 4.90 0.78
N LYS A 34 -19.88 5.35 -0.01
CA LYS A 34 -18.82 4.48 -0.53
C LYS A 34 -17.99 3.89 0.60
N TRP A 35 -17.58 4.71 1.56
CA TRP A 35 -16.85 4.26 2.75
C TRP A 35 -17.64 3.24 3.55
N ILE A 36 -18.90 3.55 3.85
CA ILE A 36 -19.78 2.67 4.62
C ILE A 36 -19.92 1.30 3.93
N ASN A 37 -20.18 1.30 2.62
CA ASN A 37 -20.34 0.05 1.87
C ASN A 37 -19.06 -0.77 1.86
N THR A 38 -17.90 -0.15 1.60
CA THR A 38 -16.61 -0.83 1.57
C THR A 38 -16.22 -1.39 2.94
N ILE A 39 -16.46 -0.65 4.04
CA ILE A 39 -16.21 -1.13 5.40
C ILE A 39 -17.10 -2.36 5.69
N ARG A 40 -18.40 -2.29 5.37
CA ARG A 40 -19.32 -3.42 5.56
C ARG A 40 -18.93 -4.65 4.75
N GLU A 41 -18.56 -4.47 3.48
CA GLU A 41 -18.10 -5.56 2.62
C GLU A 41 -16.88 -6.26 3.22
N LEU A 42 -15.89 -5.49 3.68
CA LEU A 42 -14.67 -6.03 4.26
C LEU A 42 -14.92 -6.75 5.59
N LEU A 43 -15.77 -6.20 6.46
CA LEU A 43 -16.11 -6.81 7.76
C LEU A 43 -16.95 -8.08 7.61
N ASN A 44 -17.81 -8.16 6.60
CA ASN A 44 -18.71 -9.28 6.38
C ASN A 44 -18.11 -10.41 5.52
N SER A 45 -16.91 -10.22 4.97
CA SER A 45 -16.25 -11.21 4.12
C SER A 45 -14.85 -11.56 4.64
N LYS A 46 -14.79 -12.64 5.44
CA LYS A 46 -13.51 -13.18 5.94
C LYS A 46 -12.57 -13.54 4.79
N THR A 47 -13.09 -14.13 3.72
CA THR A 47 -12.30 -14.46 2.52
C THR A 47 -11.68 -13.22 1.87
N LEU A 48 -12.42 -12.11 1.78
CA LEU A 48 -11.87 -10.86 1.27
C LEU A 48 -10.79 -10.29 2.20
N MET A 49 -11.03 -10.30 3.52
CA MET A 49 -10.08 -9.87 4.53
C MET A 49 -8.76 -10.65 4.44
N ASP A 50 -8.82 -11.98 4.41
CA ASP A 50 -7.64 -12.85 4.37
C ASP A 50 -6.84 -12.61 3.08
N LYS A 51 -7.52 -12.54 1.93
CA LYS A 51 -6.89 -12.25 0.63
C LYS A 51 -6.18 -10.89 0.63
N LEU A 52 -6.82 -9.85 1.17
CA LEU A 52 -6.22 -8.52 1.22
C LEU A 52 -5.09 -8.45 2.24
N SER A 53 -5.17 -9.20 3.35
CA SER A 53 -4.13 -9.29 4.37
C SER A 53 -2.82 -9.83 3.81
N GLU A 54 -2.89 -10.95 3.06
CA GLU A 54 -1.73 -11.52 2.38
C GLU A 54 -1.09 -10.55 1.39
N LYS A 55 -1.92 -9.87 0.59
CA LYS A 55 -1.45 -8.87 -0.37
C LYS A 55 -0.84 -7.65 0.31
N ALA A 56 -1.42 -7.19 1.41
CA ALA A 56 -0.90 -6.08 2.21
C ALA A 56 0.51 -6.39 2.74
N LEU A 57 0.73 -7.59 3.27
CA LEU A 57 2.06 -8.08 3.71
C LEU A 57 3.05 -8.18 2.55
N LYS A 58 2.62 -8.73 1.41
CA LYS A 58 3.50 -8.84 0.24
C LYS A 58 3.91 -7.46 -0.27
N ARG A 59 2.99 -6.49 -0.26
CA ARG A 59 3.24 -5.14 -0.75
C ARG A 59 4.14 -4.34 0.17
N SER A 60 3.97 -4.43 1.49
CA SER A 60 4.77 -3.66 2.45
C SER A 60 6.28 -3.91 2.30
N LYS A 61 6.68 -5.11 1.87
CA LYS A 61 8.08 -5.47 1.58
C LYS A 61 8.73 -4.60 0.50
N LYS A 62 7.94 -3.94 -0.37
CA LYS A 62 8.46 -3.01 -1.39
C LYS A 62 8.90 -1.65 -0.82
N PHE A 63 8.46 -1.33 0.39
CA PHE A 63 8.73 -0.05 1.06
C PHE A 63 9.68 -0.23 2.25
N ASP A 64 10.47 -1.30 2.23
CA ASP A 64 11.50 -1.53 3.23
C ASP A 64 12.59 -0.45 3.17
N ALA A 65 13.02 0.03 4.34
CA ALA A 65 14.00 1.11 4.44
C ALA A 65 15.37 0.71 3.86
N LYS A 66 15.78 -0.54 4.04
CA LYS A 66 17.03 -1.07 3.48
C LYS A 66 16.96 -1.08 1.96
N TYR A 67 15.82 -1.46 1.38
CA TYR A 67 15.63 -1.41 -0.07
C TYR A 67 15.78 0.02 -0.62
N SER A 68 15.19 1.01 0.04
CA SER A 68 15.31 2.41 -0.36
C SER A 68 16.76 2.92 -0.26
N TYR A 69 17.46 2.53 0.81
CA TYR A 69 18.87 2.85 1.01
C TYR A 69 19.75 2.29 -0.10
N GLU A 70 19.65 0.99 -0.39
CA GLU A 70 20.47 0.34 -1.43
C GLU A 70 20.24 0.97 -2.81
N LYS A 71 18.98 1.32 -3.13
CA LYS A 71 18.63 2.00 -4.38
C LYS A 71 19.28 3.38 -4.46
N LEU A 72 19.24 4.16 -3.38
CA LEU A 72 19.87 5.48 -3.33
C LEU A 72 21.40 5.38 -3.43
N LYS A 73 22.01 4.47 -2.67
CA LYS A 73 23.45 4.18 -2.73
C LYS A 73 23.89 3.82 -4.14
N HIS A 74 23.14 2.95 -4.83
CA HIS A 74 23.41 2.60 -6.22
C HIS A 74 23.37 3.81 -7.15
N LEU A 75 22.35 4.67 -7.01
CA LEU A 75 22.22 5.88 -7.83
C LEU A 75 23.35 6.89 -7.58
N ILE A 76 23.77 7.06 -6.32
CA ILE A 76 24.87 7.94 -5.95
C ILE A 76 26.19 7.42 -6.54
N LYS A 77 26.46 6.11 -6.43
CA LYS A 77 27.63 5.51 -7.07
C LYS A 77 27.60 5.69 -8.60
N GLN A 78 26.45 5.47 -9.23
CA GLN A 78 26.31 5.56 -10.69
C GLN A 78 26.41 6.99 -11.23
N LYS A 79 25.87 7.98 -10.52
CA LYS A 79 25.74 9.36 -11.04
C LYS A 79 26.80 10.31 -10.51
N LEU A 80 27.34 10.05 -9.31
CA LEU A 80 28.29 10.92 -8.63
C LEU A 80 29.65 10.25 -8.39
N ASN A 81 29.77 8.94 -8.65
CA ASN A 81 31.00 8.15 -8.41
C ASN A 81 31.51 8.23 -6.96
N LEU A 82 30.57 8.35 -6.01
CA LEU A 82 30.83 8.37 -4.56
C LEU A 82 30.43 7.03 -3.94
N GLU A 83 31.23 6.54 -3.00
CA GLU A 83 30.87 5.39 -2.15
C GLU A 83 30.41 5.86 -0.77
N ILE A 84 29.22 5.40 -0.39
CA ILE A 84 28.54 5.64 0.90
C ILE A 84 27.89 4.33 1.37
#